data_AF-A0AA38ZCQ2-F1
#
_entry.id   AF-A0AA38ZCQ2-F1
#
_cell.length_a   1.000
_cell.length_b   1.000
_cell.length_c   1.000
_cell.angle_alpha   90.00
_cell.angle_beta   90.00
_cell.angle_gamma   90.00
#
_symmetry.space_group_name_H-M   'P 1'
#
loop_
_entity.id
_entity.type
_entity.pdbx_description
1 polymer ?
#
loop_
_entity_poly.entity_id
_entity_poly.type
_entity_poly.pdbx_seq_one_letter_code
_entity_poly.pdbx_strand_id
1 'polypeptide(L)'
;MVLMENHSTLMKAHNNQIWDFASENPVFNNLFNYSMACTTKIVMKAVVTAYKDGFGCIRTLVGVGGGTRGTIAKLVKVYPHIKGINFDVPYVLALALAYEETQFGWHYTNISHVKGDMFKSIPNADAIFMKNDENCIKILKNCRKAIPKKTGKIIIVDALLFNLVMIAHNINEKERTEVEWKKLLEEGGFLRYRILKTSTLPMIIEAYLE
;
A
#
# COMPACT_ATOMS: atom_id res chain seq x y z
N MET A 1 1.37 -33.87 16.01
CA MET A 1 0.44 -34.38 14.98
C MET A 1 -0.93 -34.52 15.63
N VAL A 2 -1.76 -33.48 15.52
CA VAL A 2 -3.22 -33.57 15.68
C VAL A 2 -3.76 -32.80 14.49
N LEU A 3 -4.44 -33.53 13.60
CA LEU A 3 -5.02 -33.05 12.36
C LEU A 3 -6.41 -32.47 12.64
N MET A 4 -6.72 -31.40 11.93
CA MET A 4 -8.05 -30.96 11.50
C MET A 4 -9.13 -30.73 12.57
N GLU A 5 -9.32 -29.46 12.93
CA GLU A 5 -10.64 -28.84 12.79
C GLU A 5 -10.49 -27.59 11.93
N ASN A 6 -11.12 -27.64 10.77
CA ASN A 6 -10.89 -26.75 9.64
C ASN A 6 -11.86 -25.56 9.66
N HIS A 7 -11.94 -24.83 10.79
CA HIS A 7 -12.78 -23.64 10.91
C HIS A 7 -12.13 -22.63 11.85
N SER A 8 -11.60 -21.52 11.30
CA SER A 8 -11.13 -20.41 12.14
C SER A 8 -12.32 -19.82 12.92
N THR A 9 -12.13 -19.65 14.23
CA THR A 9 -13.12 -19.17 15.19
C THR A 9 -13.64 -17.76 14.91
N LEU A 10 -13.00 -17.01 14.01
CA LEU A 10 -13.43 -15.68 13.58
C LEU A 10 -14.54 -15.71 12.51
N MET A 11 -14.55 -16.72 11.62
CA MET A 11 -15.58 -16.84 10.57
C MET A 11 -16.98 -17.12 11.11
N LYS A 12 -17.10 -17.75 12.29
CA LYS A 12 -18.40 -18.07 12.88
C LYS A 12 -19.05 -16.89 13.62
N ALA A 13 -18.29 -15.81 13.89
CA ALA A 13 -18.80 -14.70 14.69
C ALA A 13 -19.28 -13.51 13.86
N HIS A 14 -18.60 -13.17 12.75
CA HIS A 14 -18.94 -11.97 11.98
C HIS A 14 -18.79 -12.23 10.48
N ASN A 15 -19.92 -12.12 9.78
CA ASN A 15 -20.08 -12.47 8.38
C ASN A 15 -19.46 -11.43 7.41
N ASN A 16 -18.43 -10.69 7.82
CA ASN A 16 -17.93 -9.51 7.11
C ASN A 16 -16.44 -9.23 7.41
N GLN A 17 -15.77 -8.57 6.46
CA GLN A 17 -14.31 -8.49 6.29
C GLN A 17 -13.62 -7.82 7.50
N ILE A 18 -12.33 -8.09 7.73
CA ILE A 18 -11.54 -7.53 8.86
C ILE A 18 -11.71 -6.00 9.04
N TRP A 19 -11.96 -5.30 7.93
CA TRP A 19 -12.26 -3.87 7.89
C TRP A 19 -13.60 -3.49 8.53
N ASP A 20 -14.64 -4.28 8.28
CA ASP A 20 -15.96 -4.09 8.89
C ASP A 20 -15.85 -4.33 10.40
N PHE A 21 -15.16 -5.39 10.82
CA PHE A 21 -14.89 -5.66 12.23
C PHE A 21 -14.06 -4.55 12.89
N ALA A 22 -13.03 -4.04 12.22
CA ALA A 22 -12.27 -2.90 12.72
C ALA A 22 -13.13 -1.64 12.82
N SER A 23 -14.06 -1.41 11.89
CA SER A 23 -14.94 -0.25 11.94
C SER A 23 -15.90 -0.29 13.15
N GLU A 24 -16.33 -1.48 13.55
CA GLU A 24 -17.26 -1.70 14.66
C GLU A 24 -16.55 -1.80 16.03
N ASN A 25 -15.24 -2.08 16.06
CA ASN A 25 -14.48 -2.28 17.30
C ASN A 25 -13.29 -1.29 17.42
N PRO A 26 -13.47 -0.16 18.13
CA PRO A 26 -12.44 0.88 18.25
C PRO A 26 -11.12 0.40 18.88
N VAL A 27 -11.16 -0.55 19.82
CA VAL A 27 -9.96 -1.10 20.46
C VAL A 27 -9.15 -1.91 19.44
N PHE A 28 -9.83 -2.79 18.70
CA PHE A 28 -9.20 -3.55 17.63
C PHE A 28 -8.69 -2.63 16.52
N ASN A 29 -9.46 -1.64 16.09
CA ASN A 29 -9.06 -0.66 15.08
C ASN A 29 -7.76 0.06 15.46
N ASN A 30 -7.67 0.51 16.72
CA ASN A 30 -6.47 1.19 17.21
C ASN A 30 -5.26 0.26 17.23
N LEU A 31 -5.42 -0.97 17.73
CA LEU A 31 -4.34 -1.96 17.76
C LEU A 31 -3.88 -2.38 16.35
N PHE A 32 -4.83 -2.57 15.45
CA PHE A 32 -4.59 -2.88 14.04
C PHE A 32 -3.81 -1.74 13.37
N ASN A 33 -4.31 -0.50 13.44
CA ASN A 33 -3.66 0.66 12.84
C ASN A 33 -2.26 0.93 13.42
N TYR A 34 -2.08 0.76 14.73
CA TYR A 34 -0.77 0.86 15.37
C TYR A 34 0.21 -0.20 14.85
N SER A 35 -0.24 -1.45 14.75
CA SER A 35 0.57 -2.56 14.22
C SER A 35 0.96 -2.31 12.76
N MET A 36 0.00 -1.86 11.94
CA MET A 36 0.23 -1.49 10.54
C MET A 36 1.25 -0.36 10.39
N ALA A 37 1.19 0.65 11.27
CA ALA A 37 2.15 1.75 11.29
C ALA A 37 3.57 1.27 11.65
N CYS A 38 3.70 0.39 12.64
CA CYS A 38 4.97 -0.22 13.04
C CYS A 38 5.58 -1.08 11.91
N THR A 39 4.79 -1.98 11.32
CA THR A 39 5.23 -2.80 10.17
C THR A 39 5.64 -1.91 9.00
N THR A 40 4.89 -0.85 8.73
CA THR A 40 5.23 0.14 7.69
C THR A 40 6.61 0.77 7.91
N LYS A 41 7.00 1.10 9.15
CA LYS A 41 8.33 1.67 9.42
C LYS A 41 9.45 0.70 9.02
N ILE A 42 9.29 -0.59 9.32
CA ILE A 42 10.27 -1.63 9.00
C ILE A 42 10.34 -1.85 7.48
N VAL A 43 9.19 -2.08 6.84
CA VAL A 43 9.10 -2.30 5.39
C VAL A 43 9.67 -1.12 4.62
N MET A 44 9.34 0.11 4.99
CA MET A 44 9.84 1.29 4.28
C MET A 44 11.35 1.49 4.44
N LYS A 45 11.94 1.06 5.57
CA LYS A 45 13.41 1.08 5.72
C LYS A 45 14.07 0.14 4.70
N ALA A 46 13.51 -1.06 4.51
CA ALA A 46 14.01 -1.99 3.50
C ALA A 46 13.81 -1.46 2.07
N VAL A 47 12.64 -0.91 1.76
CA VAL A 47 12.31 -0.36 0.45
C VAL A 47 13.24 0.79 0.07
N VAL A 48 13.47 1.74 0.98
CA VAL A 48 14.37 2.88 0.72
C VAL A 48 15.81 2.42 0.44
N THR A 49 16.27 1.37 1.11
CA THR A 49 17.61 0.81 0.90
C THR A 49 17.70 0.05 -0.43
N ALA A 50 16.74 -0.82 -0.73
CA ALA A 50 16.79 -1.70 -1.89
C ALA A 50 16.40 -1.02 -3.22
N TYR A 51 15.63 0.07 -3.14
CA TYR A 51 15.07 0.76 -4.31
C TYR A 51 15.42 2.25 -4.31
N LYS A 52 16.65 2.56 -3.89
CA LYS A 52 17.14 3.94 -3.73
C LYS A 52 17.03 4.75 -5.02
N ASP A 53 17.57 4.22 -6.11
CA ASP A 53 17.64 4.93 -7.39
C ASP A 53 16.27 5.03 -8.07
N GLY A 54 15.34 4.14 -7.70
CA GLY A 54 13.98 4.11 -8.21
C GLY A 54 13.19 5.39 -7.91
N PHE A 55 13.53 6.12 -6.84
CA PHE A 55 12.86 7.37 -6.47
C PHE A 55 13.54 8.64 -7.02
N GLY A 56 14.71 8.52 -7.63
CA GLY A 56 15.54 9.68 -8.01
C GLY A 56 14.87 10.63 -9.00
N CYS A 57 14.18 10.11 -10.01
CA CYS A 57 13.58 10.91 -11.09
C CYS A 57 12.10 11.29 -10.85
N ILE A 58 11.51 10.88 -9.72
CA ILE A 58 10.10 11.14 -9.41
C ILE A 58 9.97 12.56 -8.85
N ARG A 59 9.06 13.39 -9.37
CA ARG A 59 8.75 14.72 -8.81
C ARG A 59 7.46 14.73 -8.01
N THR A 60 6.46 13.97 -8.45
CA THR A 60 5.17 13.81 -7.79
C THR A 60 4.89 12.33 -7.54
N LEU A 61 4.55 11.99 -6.30
CA LEU A 61 4.29 10.61 -5.88
C LEU A 61 2.97 10.51 -5.13
N VAL A 62 2.05 9.70 -5.63
CA VAL A 62 0.80 9.38 -4.91
C VAL A 62 0.97 8.08 -4.14
N GLY A 63 0.70 8.10 -2.84
CA GLY A 63 0.52 6.91 -2.03
C GLY A 63 -0.96 6.54 -1.98
N VAL A 64 -1.32 5.41 -2.58
CA VAL A 64 -2.70 4.88 -2.59
C VAL A 64 -2.86 3.86 -1.46
N GLY A 65 -3.93 3.97 -0.68
CA GLY A 65 -4.15 3.09 0.48
C GLY A 65 -3.06 3.25 1.52
N GLY A 66 -2.57 4.48 1.69
CA GLY A 66 -1.41 4.79 2.52
C GLY A 66 -1.67 4.65 4.02
N GLY A 67 -2.93 4.50 4.44
CA GLY A 67 -3.30 4.43 5.84
C GLY A 67 -2.84 5.69 6.59
N THR A 68 -2.11 5.49 7.70
CA THR A 68 -1.61 6.53 8.60
C THR A 68 -0.44 7.37 8.06
N ARG A 69 -0.41 7.74 6.76
CA ARG A 69 0.60 8.58 6.07
C ARG A 69 2.06 8.12 6.13
N GLY A 70 2.39 7.11 6.94
CA GLY A 70 3.76 6.75 7.28
C GLY A 70 4.65 6.43 6.08
N THR A 71 4.04 5.92 5.01
CA THR A 71 4.71 5.62 3.74
C THR A 71 5.21 6.88 3.03
N ILE A 72 4.29 7.79 2.63
CA ILE A 72 4.64 8.99 1.87
C ILE A 72 5.49 9.95 2.72
N ALA A 73 5.19 10.08 4.00
CA ALA A 73 6.00 10.89 4.91
C ALA A 73 7.44 10.39 5.00
N LYS A 74 7.64 9.06 5.08
CA LYS A 74 8.99 8.48 5.08
C LYS A 74 9.72 8.72 3.77
N LEU A 75 9.04 8.59 2.63
CA LEU A 75 9.65 8.80 1.32
C LEU A 75 10.03 10.27 1.10
N VAL A 76 9.14 11.21 1.38
CA VAL A 76 9.43 12.65 1.25
C VAL A 76 10.54 13.09 2.21
N LYS A 77 10.63 12.50 3.41
CA LYS A 77 11.75 12.76 4.34
C LYS A 77 13.11 12.34 3.76
N VAL A 78 13.16 11.22 3.03
CA VAL A 78 14.40 10.70 2.43
C VAL A 78 14.69 11.36 1.08
N TYR A 79 13.65 11.74 0.35
CA TYR A 79 13.69 12.33 -0.98
C TYR A 79 12.92 13.66 -0.99
N PRO A 80 13.50 14.75 -0.44
CA PRO A 80 12.79 16.03 -0.26
C PRO A 80 12.36 16.70 -1.56
N HIS A 81 12.92 16.28 -2.70
CA HIS A 81 12.54 16.74 -4.04
C HIS A 81 11.18 16.18 -4.50
N ILE A 82 10.66 15.15 -3.83
CA ILE A 82 9.36 14.55 -4.12
C ILE A 82 8.26 15.36 -3.44
N LYS A 83 7.23 15.75 -4.20
CA LYS A 83 5.95 16.21 -3.70
C LYS A 83 5.04 14.99 -3.50
N GLY A 84 4.72 14.71 -2.25
CA GLY A 84 3.90 13.56 -1.86
C GLY A 84 2.41 13.88 -1.85
N ILE A 85 1.60 12.94 -2.33
CA ILE A 85 0.14 12.97 -2.19
C ILE A 85 -0.26 11.74 -1.39
N ASN A 86 -0.84 11.93 -0.20
CA ASN A 86 -1.45 10.84 0.55
C ASN A 86 -2.91 10.74 0.14
N PHE A 87 -3.27 9.67 -0.56
CA PHE A 87 -4.60 9.44 -1.12
C PHE A 87 -5.29 8.27 -0.43
N ASP A 88 -6.40 8.56 0.23
CA ASP A 88 -7.17 7.56 0.99
C ASP A 88 -8.62 8.02 1.20
N VAL A 89 -9.45 7.15 1.77
CA VAL A 89 -10.84 7.46 2.12
C VAL A 89 -10.90 8.48 3.27
N PRO A 90 -11.98 9.30 3.38
CA PRO A 90 -12.03 10.43 4.31
C PRO A 90 -11.75 10.08 5.78
N TYR A 91 -12.28 8.95 6.27
CA TYR A 91 -12.12 8.54 7.66
C TYR A 91 -10.66 8.14 7.99
N VAL A 92 -9.98 7.43 7.09
CA VAL A 92 -8.57 7.04 7.25
C VAL A 92 -7.67 8.28 7.28
N LEU A 93 -7.95 9.27 6.43
CA LEU A 93 -7.20 10.54 6.45
C LEU A 93 -7.41 11.32 7.74
N ALA A 94 -8.61 11.33 8.30
CA ALA A 94 -8.89 11.98 9.58
C ALA A 94 -8.06 11.35 10.72
N LEU A 95 -8.01 10.02 10.78
CA LEU A 95 -7.15 9.30 11.73
C LEU A 95 -5.67 9.63 11.51
N ALA A 96 -5.21 9.64 10.26
CA ALA A 96 -3.82 9.93 9.94
C ALA A 96 -3.37 11.35 10.34
N LEU A 97 -4.28 12.33 10.32
CA LEU A 97 -4.05 13.69 10.80
C LEU A 97 -4.05 13.75 12.34
N ALA A 98 -4.97 13.06 13.01
CA ALA A 98 -4.99 13.00 14.48
C ALA A 98 -3.72 12.35 15.06
N TYR A 99 -3.18 11.32 14.39
CA TYR A 99 -1.88 10.73 14.76
C TYR A 99 -0.67 11.67 14.48
N GLU A 100 -0.81 12.67 13.61
CA GLU A 100 0.27 13.62 13.27
C GLU A 100 0.60 14.55 14.44
N GLU A 101 -0.44 15.14 15.05
CA GLU A 101 -0.31 16.11 16.14
C GLU A 101 0.43 15.52 17.35
N THR A 102 0.31 14.21 17.57
CA THR A 102 0.76 13.56 18.79
C THR A 102 2.13 12.88 18.70
N GLN A 103 2.63 12.58 17.49
CA GLN A 103 3.83 11.71 17.33
C GLN A 103 4.96 12.30 16.51
N PHE A 104 4.70 13.25 15.61
CA PHE A 104 5.72 13.66 14.63
C PHE A 104 6.17 15.10 14.75
N GLY A 105 5.41 15.99 15.41
CA GLY A 105 5.82 17.38 15.70
C GLY A 105 6.30 18.19 14.49
N TRP A 106 6.09 17.69 13.28
CA TRP A 106 6.74 18.16 12.05
C TRP A 106 5.70 18.23 10.94
N HIS A 107 5.41 19.45 10.51
CA HIS A 107 4.53 19.70 9.37
C HIS A 107 5.31 19.45 8.07
N TYR A 108 5.00 18.38 7.35
CA TYR A 108 5.60 18.13 6.04
C TYR A 108 4.95 19.02 4.98
N THR A 109 5.53 20.19 4.70
CA THR A 109 5.04 21.14 3.69
C THR A 109 4.93 20.55 2.28
N ASN A 110 5.65 19.45 2.02
CA ASN A 110 5.70 18.80 0.70
C ASN A 110 4.72 17.63 0.58
N ILE A 111 3.75 17.49 1.50
CA ILE A 111 2.72 16.44 1.46
C ILE A 111 1.33 17.07 1.40
N SER A 112 0.54 16.65 0.42
CA SER A 112 -0.88 17.00 0.30
C SER A 112 -1.78 15.82 0.66
N HIS A 113 -2.93 16.10 1.26
CA HIS A 113 -3.95 15.10 1.59
C HIS A 113 -5.10 15.19 0.61
N VAL A 114 -5.35 14.11 -0.12
CA VAL A 114 -6.44 14.06 -1.10
C VAL A 114 -7.41 12.95 -0.71
N LYS A 115 -8.64 13.35 -0.40
CA LYS A 115 -9.74 12.43 -0.10
C LYS A 115 -10.27 11.86 -1.41
N GLY A 116 -10.51 10.56 -1.45
CA GLY A 116 -11.21 9.96 -2.59
C GLY A 116 -11.34 8.45 -2.50
N ASP A 117 -11.70 7.88 -3.64
CA ASP A 117 -11.97 6.46 -3.81
C ASP A 117 -11.13 5.95 -4.99
N MET A 118 -10.15 5.09 -4.70
CA MET A 118 -9.24 4.52 -5.69
C MET A 118 -9.94 3.63 -6.74
N PHE A 119 -11.12 3.10 -6.44
CA PHE A 119 -11.94 2.38 -7.41
C PHE A 119 -12.59 3.31 -8.43
N LYS A 120 -12.69 4.61 -8.14
CA LYS A 120 -13.23 5.62 -9.06
C LYS A 120 -12.12 6.33 -9.82
N SER A 121 -11.16 6.91 -9.12
CA SER A 121 -10.08 7.69 -9.72
C SER A 121 -8.91 7.85 -8.76
N ILE A 122 -7.70 7.96 -9.31
CA ILE A 122 -6.47 8.25 -8.57
C ILE A 122 -5.92 9.59 -9.05
N PRO A 123 -5.41 10.46 -8.16
CA PRO A 123 -4.80 11.73 -8.55
C PRO A 123 -3.62 11.55 -9.51
N ASN A 124 -3.46 12.49 -10.45
CA ASN A 124 -2.35 12.44 -11.39
C ASN A 124 -1.00 12.66 -10.69
N ALA A 125 0.00 11.84 -11.03
CA ALA A 125 1.37 11.97 -10.55
C ALA A 125 2.37 11.25 -11.47
N ASP A 126 3.65 11.55 -11.34
CA ASP A 126 4.72 10.87 -12.09
C ASP A 126 4.81 9.40 -11.71
N ALA A 127 4.52 9.08 -10.45
CA ALA A 127 4.48 7.72 -9.99
C ALA A 127 3.39 7.50 -8.93
N ILE A 128 2.97 6.24 -8.82
CA ILE A 128 2.06 5.76 -7.79
C ILE A 128 2.78 4.72 -6.95
N PHE A 129 2.68 4.84 -5.63
CA PHE A 129 3.16 3.87 -4.66
C PHE A 129 1.97 3.22 -3.97
N MET A 130 1.96 1.89 -3.88
CA MET A 130 0.92 1.14 -3.18
C MET A 130 1.52 -0.03 -2.40
N LYS A 131 0.99 -0.28 -1.21
CA LYS A 131 1.25 -1.50 -0.43
C LYS A 131 0.11 -2.47 -0.68
N ASN A 132 0.44 -3.72 -0.94
CA ASN A 132 -0.51 -4.72 -1.44
C ASN A 132 -1.73 -4.85 -0.52
N ASP A 133 -2.93 -4.64 -1.08
CA ASP A 133 -4.14 -5.31 -0.58
C ASP A 133 -5.25 -5.52 -1.63
N GLU A 134 -5.10 -5.19 -2.91
CA GLU A 134 -6.24 -5.33 -3.81
C GLU A 134 -5.92 -5.97 -5.16
N ASN A 135 -6.43 -7.20 -5.29
CA ASN A 135 -6.72 -7.95 -6.52
C ASN A 135 -7.70 -7.16 -7.44
N CYS A 136 -7.42 -5.90 -7.75
CA CYS A 136 -8.33 -5.07 -8.50
C CYS A 136 -7.66 -4.52 -9.77
N ILE A 137 -7.88 -5.25 -10.87
CA ILE A 137 -7.58 -4.77 -12.23
C ILE A 137 -8.17 -3.36 -12.45
N LYS A 138 -9.30 -3.04 -11.79
CA LYS A 138 -9.90 -1.70 -11.83
C LYS A 138 -8.97 -0.63 -11.26
N ILE A 139 -8.30 -0.89 -10.15
CA ILE A 139 -7.34 0.04 -9.55
C ILE A 139 -6.12 0.19 -10.46
N LEU A 140 -5.58 -0.91 -10.98
CA LEU A 140 -4.46 -0.84 -11.93
C LEU A 140 -4.83 -0.01 -13.17
N LYS A 141 -6.05 -0.18 -13.71
CA LYS A 141 -6.57 0.65 -14.80
C LYS A 141 -6.70 2.12 -14.42
N ASN A 142 -7.05 2.43 -13.18
CA ASN A 142 -7.08 3.81 -12.69
C ASN A 142 -5.68 4.37 -12.48
N CYS A 143 -4.73 3.58 -11.98
CA CYS A 143 -3.31 3.96 -11.90
C CYS A 143 -2.76 4.30 -13.28
N ARG A 144 -3.06 3.48 -14.29
CA ARG A 144 -2.68 3.70 -15.68
C ARG A 144 -3.19 5.03 -16.23
N LYS A 145 -4.40 5.46 -15.85
CA LYS A 145 -4.95 6.77 -16.26
C LYS A 145 -4.28 7.95 -15.54
N ALA A 146 -3.71 7.71 -14.37
CA ALA A 146 -3.18 8.72 -13.46
C ALA A 146 -1.68 8.99 -13.61
N ILE A 147 -0.97 8.25 -14.47
CA ILE A 147 0.47 8.42 -14.69
C ILE A 147 0.79 8.79 -16.15
N PRO A 148 1.91 9.50 -16.42
CA PRO A 148 2.35 9.79 -17.78
C PRO A 148 2.65 8.51 -18.58
N LYS A 149 2.27 8.47 -19.87
CA LYS A 149 2.48 7.28 -20.72
C LYS A 149 3.94 6.84 -20.84
N LYS A 150 4.86 7.79 -21.05
CA LYS A 150 6.27 7.51 -21.38
C LYS A 150 7.17 7.33 -20.15
N THR A 151 6.89 8.06 -19.08
CA THR A 151 7.76 8.16 -17.91
C THR A 151 7.10 7.69 -16.62
N GLY A 152 5.78 7.47 -16.66
CA GLY A 152 5.01 7.08 -15.50
C GLY A 152 5.28 5.65 -15.09
N LYS A 153 5.23 5.40 -13.78
CA LYS A 153 5.36 4.06 -13.23
C LYS A 153 4.52 3.86 -11.97
N ILE A 154 4.21 2.60 -11.72
CA ILE A 154 3.66 2.16 -10.44
C ILE A 154 4.72 1.36 -9.67
N ILE A 155 4.73 1.55 -8.35
CA ILE A 155 5.63 0.88 -7.42
C ILE A 155 4.74 0.15 -6.41
N ILE A 156 4.68 -1.16 -6.53
CA ILE A 156 3.93 -2.02 -5.64
C ILE A 156 4.92 -2.64 -4.66
N VAL A 157 4.61 -2.54 -3.36
CA VAL A 157 5.35 -3.26 -2.33
C VAL A 157 4.47 -4.35 -1.79
N ASP A 158 4.82 -5.58 -2.13
CA ASP A 158 4.19 -6.79 -1.63
C ASP A 158 5.00 -7.30 -0.44
N ALA A 159 4.47 -7.15 0.78
CA ALA A 159 5.18 -7.58 1.99
C ALA A 159 4.44 -8.74 2.66
N LEU A 160 5.10 -9.90 2.70
CA LEU A 160 4.58 -11.15 3.26
C LEU A 160 4.10 -11.04 4.72
N LEU A 161 4.60 -10.05 5.46
CA LEU A 161 4.16 -9.82 6.84
C LEU A 161 2.69 -9.34 6.93
N PHE A 162 2.21 -8.60 5.91
CA PHE A 162 0.77 -8.28 5.80
C PHE A 162 -0.02 -9.53 5.46
N ASN A 163 0.54 -10.38 4.58
CA ASN A 163 -0.07 -11.65 4.22
C ASN A 163 -0.21 -12.58 5.44
N LEU A 164 0.71 -12.68 6.40
CA LEU A 164 0.49 -13.59 7.55
C LEU A 164 -0.70 -13.20 8.44
N VAL A 165 -0.92 -11.90 8.65
CA VAL A 165 -2.09 -11.40 9.39
C VAL A 165 -3.37 -11.55 8.57
N MET A 166 -3.30 -11.26 7.26
CA MET A 166 -4.43 -11.39 6.35
C MET A 166 -4.76 -12.86 6.08
N ILE A 167 -3.82 -13.74 5.76
CA ILE A 167 -3.96 -15.21 5.61
C ILE A 167 -4.60 -15.86 6.84
N ALA A 168 -4.24 -15.41 8.05
CA ALA A 168 -4.84 -15.92 9.28
C ALA A 168 -6.35 -15.61 9.40
N HIS A 169 -6.83 -14.56 8.70
CA HIS A 169 -8.21 -14.09 8.75
C HIS A 169 -8.98 -14.28 7.42
N ASN A 170 -8.27 -14.37 6.30
CA ASN A 170 -8.72 -14.50 4.92
C ASN A 170 -8.03 -15.73 4.31
N ILE A 171 -8.64 -16.91 4.53
CA ILE A 171 -8.10 -18.24 4.14
C ILE A 171 -7.85 -18.38 2.62
N ASN A 172 -8.31 -17.43 1.80
CA ASN A 172 -8.17 -17.43 0.34
C ASN A 172 -7.04 -16.54 -0.20
N GLU A 173 -6.33 -15.78 0.64
CA GLU A 173 -5.18 -15.00 0.17
C GLU A 173 -3.95 -15.90 0.08
N LYS A 174 -3.38 -16.01 -1.13
CA LYS A 174 -2.10 -16.66 -1.37
C LYS A 174 -1.07 -15.63 -1.78
N GLU A 175 0.18 -15.85 -1.38
CA GLU A 175 1.31 -15.11 -1.95
C GLU A 175 1.31 -15.30 -3.47
N ARG A 176 1.30 -14.18 -4.22
CA ARG A 176 1.30 -14.24 -5.68
C ARG A 176 2.69 -14.58 -6.19
N THR A 177 2.74 -15.58 -7.05
CA THR A 177 3.90 -15.89 -7.87
C THR A 177 4.17 -14.76 -8.87
N GLU A 178 5.40 -14.71 -9.40
CA GLU A 178 5.75 -13.80 -10.48
C GLU A 178 4.84 -13.95 -11.71
N VAL A 179 4.37 -15.17 -12.00
CA VAL A 179 3.45 -15.46 -13.11
C VAL A 179 2.08 -14.82 -12.87
N GLU A 180 1.57 -14.86 -11.64
CA GLU A 180 0.31 -14.22 -11.29
C GLU A 180 0.42 -12.69 -11.32
N TRP A 181 1.55 -12.14 -10.84
CA TRP A 181 1.83 -10.71 -10.95
C TRP A 181 1.91 -10.24 -12.39
N LYS A 182 2.60 -11.00 -13.25
CA LYS A 182 2.66 -10.73 -14.70
C LYS A 182 1.27 -10.60 -15.30
N LYS A 183 0.43 -11.62 -15.10
CA LYS A 183 -0.93 -11.65 -15.64
C LYS A 183 -1.75 -10.46 -15.16
N LEU A 184 -1.68 -10.15 -13.86
CA LEU A 184 -2.42 -9.05 -13.26
C LEU A 184 -2.00 -7.68 -13.82
N LEU A 185 -0.69 -7.46 -13.98
CA LEU A 185 -0.14 -6.22 -14.54
C LEU A 185 -0.52 -6.04 -16.01
N GLU A 186 -0.44 -7.11 -16.81
CA GLU A 186 -0.84 -7.12 -18.22
C GLU A 186 -2.34 -6.78 -18.37
N GLU A 187 -3.22 -7.39 -17.57
CA GLU A 187 -4.66 -7.09 -17.55
C GLU A 187 -4.96 -5.66 -17.06
N GLY A 188 -4.09 -5.12 -16.21
CA GLY A 188 -4.08 -3.72 -15.77
C GLY A 188 -3.58 -2.73 -16.83
N GLY A 189 -2.97 -3.22 -17.92
CA GLY A 189 -2.40 -2.42 -19.00
C GLY A 189 -0.96 -1.97 -18.79
N PHE A 190 -0.19 -2.70 -17.98
CA PHE A 190 1.24 -2.50 -17.75
C PHE A 190 2.02 -3.61 -18.46
N LEU A 191 2.70 -3.28 -19.56
CA LEU A 191 3.33 -4.25 -20.44
C LEU A 191 4.78 -4.59 -20.04
N ARG A 192 5.43 -3.66 -19.32
CA ARG A 192 6.79 -3.83 -18.84
C ARG A 192 6.81 -3.73 -17.33
N TYR A 193 7.45 -4.70 -16.69
CA TYR A 193 7.63 -4.68 -15.24
C TYR A 193 8.97 -5.26 -14.85
N ARG A 194 9.41 -4.92 -13.64
CA ARG A 194 10.61 -5.43 -13.00
C ARG A 194 10.27 -5.80 -11.57
N ILE A 195 10.68 -7.00 -11.18
CA ILE A 195 10.58 -7.46 -9.79
C ILE A 195 11.95 -7.34 -9.13
N LEU A 196 11.98 -6.67 -7.99
CA LEU A 196 13.16 -6.48 -7.16
C LEU A 196 12.94 -7.20 -5.83
N LYS A 197 13.72 -8.25 -5.61
CA LYS A 197 13.77 -8.92 -4.32
C LYS A 197 14.62 -8.07 -3.39
N THR A 198 14.08 -7.73 -2.22
CA THR A 198 14.87 -7.09 -1.18
C THR A 198 15.61 -8.16 -0.37
N SER A 199 16.61 -7.78 0.41
CA SER A 199 17.27 -8.68 1.38
C SER A 199 16.36 -9.06 2.56
N THR A 200 15.08 -8.71 2.49
CA THR A 200 14.04 -8.88 3.51
C THR A 200 12.75 -9.38 2.86
N LEU A 201 11.71 -9.66 3.65
CA LEU A 201 10.42 -10.19 3.17
C LEU A 201 9.69 -9.36 2.08
N PRO A 202 9.75 -8.01 2.00
CA PRO A 202 9.04 -7.31 0.94
C PRO A 202 9.68 -7.52 -0.44
N MET A 203 8.82 -7.74 -1.42
CA MET A 203 9.12 -7.68 -2.84
C MET A 203 8.65 -6.33 -3.38
N ILE A 204 9.47 -5.73 -4.25
CA ILE A 204 9.13 -4.46 -4.92
C ILE A 204 8.88 -4.77 -6.38
N ILE A 205 7.72 -4.39 -6.88
CA ILE A 205 7.36 -4.52 -8.28
C ILE A 205 7.25 -3.12 -8.86
N GLU A 206 8.03 -2.87 -9.90
CA GLU A 206 7.99 -1.66 -10.67
C GLU A 206 7.33 -1.97 -12.01
N ALA A 207 6.27 -1.27 -12.37
CA ALA A 207 5.54 -1.50 -13.62
C ALA A 207 5.31 -0.21 -14.41
N TYR A 208 5.36 -0.35 -15.72
CA TYR A 208 5.38 0.72 -16.71
C TYR A 208 4.33 0.48 -17.78
N LEU A 209 3.86 1.56 -18.41
CA LEU A 209 2.91 1.48 -19.52
C LEU A 209 3.58 1.06 -20.83
N GLU A 210 4.82 1.48 -21.03
CA GLU A 210 5.69 1.23 -22.20
C GLU A 210 7.07 0.73 -21.75
#